data_AF-A0A6B2T4Y4-F1
#
_entry.id   AF-A0A6B2T4Y4-F1
#
_cell.length_a   1.000
_cell.length_b   1.000
_cell.length_c   1.000
_cell.angle_alpha   90.00
_cell.angle_beta   90.00
_cell.angle_gamma   90.00
#
_symmetry.space_group_name_H-M   'P 1'
#
loop_
_entity.id
_entity.type
_entity.pdbx_description
1 polymer ?
#
loop_
_entity_poly.entity_id
_entity_poly.type
_entity_poly.pdbx_seq_one_letter_code
_entity_poly.pdbx_strand_id
1 'polypeptide(L)' 'GAPVTLPDDDARAGDARLPSVWPRPQSMTASGTAVPVGDDVVLVVPRVEHDSDHDPYALKALRDLLHDTGARRI' A
#
# COMPACT_ATOMS: atom_id res chain seq x y z
N GLY A 1 1.53 27.87 24.72
CA GLY A 1 1.54 26.93 23.58
C GLY A 1 0.26 26.14 23.63
N ALA A 2 -0.43 26.00 22.49
CA ALA A 2 -1.65 25.19 22.43
C ALA A 2 -1.32 23.70 22.69
N PRO A 3 -2.20 22.95 23.37
CA PRO A 3 -1.94 21.55 23.68
C PRO A 3 -1.87 20.72 22.40
N VAL A 4 -0.89 19.83 22.31
CA VAL A 4 -0.82 18.78 21.29
C VAL A 4 -1.95 17.80 21.61
N THR A 5 -2.99 17.76 20.81
CA THR A 5 -3.98 16.68 20.86
C THR A 5 -3.31 15.42 20.31
N LEU A 6 -2.84 14.56 21.21
CA LEU A 6 -2.59 13.15 20.89
C LEU A 6 -3.90 12.58 20.31
N PRO A 7 -3.89 11.92 19.14
CA PRO A 7 -5.09 11.27 18.67
C PRO A 7 -5.49 10.20 19.68
N ASP A 8 -6.75 10.30 20.12
CA ASP A 8 -7.39 9.50 21.15
C ASP A 8 -7.22 7.99 20.97
N ASP A 9 -7.14 7.34 22.13
CA ASP A 9 -7.08 5.91 22.43
C ASP A 9 -8.42 5.21 22.11
N ASP A 10 -9.02 5.49 20.95
CA ASP A 10 -10.29 4.91 20.50
C ASP A 10 -10.05 3.61 19.72
N ALA A 11 -9.45 2.64 20.41
CA ALA A 11 -9.58 1.24 20.09
C ALA A 11 -11.04 0.80 20.33
N ARG A 12 -11.98 1.23 19.49
CA ARG A 12 -13.35 0.73 19.49
C ARG A 12 -13.84 0.43 18.09
N ALA A 13 -13.52 -0.80 17.66
CA ALA A 13 -14.33 -1.64 16.79
C ALA A 13 -15.03 -0.93 15.62
N GLY A 14 -14.29 -0.64 14.54
CA GLY A 14 -14.87 0.06 13.39
C GLY A 14 -14.21 -0.20 12.04
N ASP A 15 -13.69 -1.42 11.81
CA ASP A 15 -13.58 -2.10 10.50
C ASP A 15 -12.56 -3.25 10.61
N ALA A 16 -12.99 -4.45 10.99
CA ALA A 16 -12.13 -5.65 10.98
C ALA A 16 -11.58 -6.01 9.58
N ARG A 17 -11.96 -5.24 8.55
CA ARG A 17 -11.60 -5.41 7.14
C ARG A 17 -10.36 -4.60 6.73
N LEU A 18 -9.98 -3.57 7.49
CA LEU A 18 -8.88 -2.67 7.13
C LEU A 18 -7.58 -3.05 7.86
N PRO A 19 -6.42 -3.01 7.17
CA PRO A 19 -5.14 -3.35 7.78
C PRO A 19 -4.69 -2.29 8.80
N SER A 20 -3.93 -2.71 9.80
CA SER A 20 -3.23 -1.81 10.71
C SER A 20 -2.03 -1.19 9.98
N VAL A 21 -2.06 0.13 9.74
CA VAL A 21 -1.04 0.87 8.98
C VAL A 21 -0.58 2.09 9.77
N TRP A 22 0.74 2.33 9.81
CA TRP A 22 1.36 3.47 10.47
C TRP A 22 2.39 4.17 9.56
N PRO A 23 2.44 5.52 9.54
CA PRO A 23 1.52 6.47 10.19
C PRO A 23 0.09 6.31 9.65
N ARG A 24 -0.90 6.73 10.44
CA ARG A 24 -2.31 6.60 10.05
C ARG A 24 -2.53 7.36 8.73
N PRO A 25 -3.07 6.71 7.67
CA PRO A 25 -3.40 7.41 6.44
C PRO A 25 -4.43 8.51 6.70
N GLN A 26 -4.34 9.60 5.92
CA GLN A 26 -5.32 10.69 5.99
C GLN A 26 -6.75 10.23 5.67
N SER A 27 -6.89 9.21 4.82
CA SER A 27 -8.16 8.58 4.48
C SER A 27 -7.96 7.11 4.10
N MET A 28 -8.90 6.25 4.45
CA MET A 28 -8.95 4.84 4.06
C MET A 28 -10.40 4.34 4.12
N THR A 29 -10.83 3.66 3.06
CA THR A 29 -12.19 3.10 2.95
C THR A 29 -12.09 1.69 2.38
N ALA A 30 -12.70 0.70 3.02
CA ALA A 30 -12.72 -0.65 2.48
C ALA A 30 -13.67 -0.73 1.27
N SER A 31 -13.23 -1.37 0.19
CA SER A 31 -14.03 -1.56 -1.02
C SER A 31 -13.80 -2.96 -1.60
N GLY A 32 -14.88 -3.59 -2.08
CA GLY A 32 -14.81 -4.89 -2.74
C GLY A 32 -14.34 -6.04 -1.85
N THR A 33 -14.39 -7.27 -2.35
CA THR A 33 -13.93 -8.47 -1.64
C THR A 33 -12.41 -8.61 -1.73
N ALA A 34 -11.78 -9.18 -0.70
CA ALA A 34 -10.35 -9.49 -0.73
C ALA A 34 -10.05 -10.53 -1.83
N VAL A 35 -8.96 -10.30 -2.58
CA VAL A 35 -8.52 -11.18 -3.67
C VAL A 35 -7.09 -11.64 -3.37
N PRO A 36 -6.78 -12.94 -3.45
CA PRO A 36 -5.42 -13.43 -3.27
C PRO A 36 -4.53 -12.99 -4.44
N VAL A 37 -3.27 -12.67 -4.15
CA VAL A 37 -2.24 -12.44 -5.17
C VAL A 37 -1.81 -13.81 -5.73
N GLY A 38 -1.77 -13.93 -7.07
CA GLY A 38 -1.37 -15.16 -7.77
C GLY A 38 0.11 -15.20 -8.15
N ASP A 39 0.51 -16.28 -8.83
CA ASP A 39 1.90 -16.48 -9.28
C ASP A 39 2.34 -15.51 -10.41
N ASP A 40 1.40 -15.02 -11.22
CA ASP A 40 1.65 -14.13 -12.35
C ASP A 40 0.97 -12.77 -12.12
N VAL A 41 1.76 -11.70 -12.11
CA VAL A 41 1.33 -10.31 -11.94
C VAL A 41 1.78 -9.50 -13.14
N VAL A 42 1.01 -8.48 -13.52
CA VAL A 42 1.39 -7.53 -14.57
C VAL A 42 1.60 -6.17 -13.94
N LEU A 43 2.84 -5.68 -13.93
CA LEU A 43 3.14 -4.32 -13.47
C LEU A 43 3.08 -3.33 -14.64
N VAL A 44 2.05 -2.48 -14.64
CA VAL A 44 1.90 -1.41 -15.64
C VAL A 44 2.52 -0.13 -15.09
N VAL A 45 3.57 0.35 -15.76
CA VAL A 45 4.17 1.65 -15.51
C VAL A 45 4.04 2.53 -16.75
N PRO A 46 3.94 3.87 -16.60
CA PRO A 46 3.90 4.77 -17.73
C PRO A 46 5.13 4.54 -18.63
N ARG A 47 4.93 4.43 -19.95
CA ARG A 47 6.04 4.53 -20.89
C ARG A 47 6.42 6.00 -20.98
N VAL A 48 7.68 6.29 -20.72
CA VAL A 48 8.16 7.67 -20.73
C VAL A 48 9.20 7.84 -21.83
N GLU A 49 9.10 8.94 -22.58
CA GLU A 49 10.14 9.37 -23.51
C GLU A 49 11.40 9.89 -22.78
N HIS A 50 11.31 10.18 -21.48
CA HIS A 50 12.40 10.67 -20.64
C HIS A 50 12.37 10.02 -19.25
N ASP A 51 13.55 9.66 -18.74
CA ASP A 51 13.85 8.66 -17.69
C ASP A 51 13.40 9.00 -16.24
N SER A 52 12.32 9.76 -16.03
CA SER A 52 12.07 10.42 -14.73
C SER A 52 10.62 10.46 -14.22
N ASP A 53 9.69 9.66 -14.76
CA ASP A 53 8.27 9.71 -14.32
C ASP A 53 7.92 8.66 -13.23
N HIS A 54 8.84 7.75 -12.92
CA HIS A 54 8.65 6.78 -11.83
C HIS A 54 9.94 6.63 -11.02
N ASP A 55 9.79 6.53 -9.70
CA ASP A 55 10.93 6.32 -8.80
C ASP A 55 11.46 4.88 -8.96
N PRO A 56 12.71 4.69 -9.41
CA PRO A 56 13.28 3.35 -9.61
C PRO A 56 13.38 2.55 -8.30
N TYR A 57 13.54 3.22 -7.15
CA TYR A 57 13.59 2.55 -5.85
C TYR A 57 12.22 2.08 -5.39
N ALA A 58 11.16 2.84 -5.70
CA ALA A 58 9.79 2.43 -5.44
C ALA A 58 9.43 1.18 -6.25
N LEU A 59 9.80 1.14 -7.54
CA LEU A 59 9.56 -0.04 -8.37
C LEU A 59 10.37 -1.25 -7.91
N LYS A 60 11.60 -1.04 -7.43
CA LYS A 60 12.39 -2.13 -6.84
C LYS A 60 11.70 -2.70 -5.61
N ALA A 61 11.34 -1.85 -4.65
CA ALA A 61 10.69 -2.27 -3.41
C ALA A 61 9.36 -3.01 -3.67
N LEU A 62 8.58 -2.54 -4.64
CA LEU A 62 7.33 -3.19 -5.03
C LEU A 62 7.56 -4.59 -5.63
N ARG A 63 8.55 -4.74 -6.51
CA ARG A 63 8.90 -6.05 -7.11
C ARG A 63 9.37 -7.03 -6.04
N ASP A 64 10.22 -6.58 -5.13
CA ASP A 64 10.70 -7.41 -4.02
C ASP A 64 9.54 -7.89 -3.14
N LEU A 65 8.63 -6.97 -2.76
CA LEU A 65 7.45 -7.30 -1.96
C LEU A 65 6.55 -8.33 -2.67
N LEU A 66 6.27 -8.14 -3.96
CA LEU A 66 5.42 -9.06 -4.72
C LEU A 66 6.04 -10.46 -4.81
N HIS A 67 7.35 -10.56 -5.02
CA HIS A 67 8.07 -11.83 -5.02
C HIS A 67 7.99 -12.53 -3.65
N ASP A 68 8.18 -11.79 -2.56
CA ASP A 68 8.08 -12.32 -1.20
C ASP A 68 6.67 -12.84 -0.89
N THR A 69 5.63 -12.25 -1.50
CA THR A 69 4.24 -12.71 -1.38
C THR A 69 3.89 -13.92 -2.24
N GLY A 70 4.81 -14.40 -3.08
CA GLY A 70 4.66 -15.60 -3.90
C GLY A 70 4.46 -15.35 -5.40
N ALA A 71 4.45 -14.10 -5.86
CA ALA A 71 4.47 -13.82 -7.30
C ALA A 71 5.80 -14.32 -7.89
N ARG A 72 5.74 -15.21 -8.87
CA ARG A 72 6.91 -15.77 -9.55
C ARG A 72 7.29 -14.97 -10.78
N ARG A 73 6.31 -14.33 -11.41
CA ARG A 73 6.47 -13.50 -12.61
C ARG A 73 5.74 -12.17 -12.40
N ILE A 74 6.42 -11.06 -12.72
CA ILE A 74 5.96 -9.67 -12.59
C ILE A 74 6.27 -8.93 -13.89
#